data_AF-A0A5S4T4X5-F1
#
_entry.id   AF-A0A5S4T4X5-F1
#
_cell.length_a   1.000
_cell.length_b   1.000
_cell.length_c   1.000
_cell.angle_alpha   90.00
_cell.angle_beta   90.00
_cell.angle_gamma   90.00
#
_symmetry.space_group_name_H-M   'P 1'
#
loop_
_entity.id
_entity.type
_entity.pdbx_description
1 polymer ?
#
loop_
_entity_poly.entity_id
_entity_poly.type
_entity_poly.pdbx_seq_one_letter_code
_entity_poly.pdbx_strand_id
1 'polypeptide(L)'
;TQTERLTMNGRPANPKYARNKNVLVIGGSGSGKTRFYVKPNLMQMHSSYCVTDPKGTIVIECGKMLEDNGYEIKILNTINFKKSMKYNPFAYLRSEKDILKLVQTIIANTKGEGEKAGEDFWVKAEKLYYTALIGYIFYEAPKEEKNFATLLDMIDASEVRE
;
A
#
# COMPACT_ATOMS: atom_id res chain seq x y z
N THR A 1 -13.36 24.27 -1.65
CA THR A 1 -13.25 25.71 -1.92
C THR A 1 -11.93 25.97 -2.64
N GLN A 2 -11.64 27.18 -3.12
CA GLN A 2 -10.34 27.44 -3.80
C GLN A 2 -9.14 27.27 -2.85
N THR A 3 -9.38 27.29 -1.54
CA THR A 3 -8.40 27.21 -0.45
C THR A 3 -7.81 25.81 -0.24
N GLU A 4 -8.53 24.74 -0.58
CA GLU A 4 -8.10 23.35 -0.35
C GLU A 4 -7.66 22.63 -1.62
N ARG A 5 -7.78 23.30 -2.77
CA ARG A 5 -7.39 22.76 -4.07
C ARG A 5 -5.87 22.72 -4.20
N LEU A 6 -5.32 21.53 -4.35
CA LEU A 6 -3.93 21.37 -4.77
C LEU A 6 -3.76 21.68 -6.26
N THR A 7 -2.83 22.57 -6.58
CA THR A 7 -2.40 22.79 -7.97
C THR A 7 -1.45 21.68 -8.39
N MET A 8 -1.76 21.01 -9.50
CA MET A 8 -0.86 20.03 -10.10
C MET A 8 0.13 20.65 -11.09
N ASN A 9 -0.07 21.91 -11.47
CA ASN A 9 0.85 22.63 -12.34
C ASN A 9 2.18 22.88 -11.60
N GLY A 10 3.26 22.28 -12.10
CA GLY A 10 4.61 22.48 -11.56
C GLY A 10 5.21 23.86 -11.85
N ARG A 11 4.63 24.61 -12.78
CA ARG A 11 5.07 25.96 -13.19
C ARG A 11 3.85 26.88 -13.35
N PRO A 12 3.23 27.31 -12.23
CA PRO A 12 2.14 28.28 -12.30
C PRO A 12 2.67 29.62 -12.85
N ALA A 13 1.81 30.33 -13.59
CA ALA A 13 2.16 31.62 -14.21
C ALA A 13 2.69 32.65 -13.21
N ASN A 14 2.23 32.59 -11.96
CA ASN A 14 2.82 33.32 -10.85
C ASN A 14 3.60 32.35 -9.94
N PRO A 15 4.96 32.43 -9.91
CA PRO A 15 5.81 31.53 -9.14
C PRO A 15 5.48 31.46 -7.64
N LYS A 16 4.87 32.49 -7.05
CA LYS A 16 4.47 32.49 -5.63
C LYS A 16 3.45 31.38 -5.28
N TYR A 17 2.78 30.82 -6.29
CA TYR A 17 1.83 29.71 -6.15
C TYR A 17 2.44 28.34 -6.46
N ALA A 18 3.75 28.26 -6.74
CA ALA A 18 4.48 27.00 -6.87
C ALA A 18 4.71 26.40 -5.47
N ARG A 19 3.63 25.87 -4.88
CA ARG A 19 3.63 25.32 -3.52
C ARG A 19 4.05 23.85 -3.49
N ASN A 20 4.54 23.42 -2.34
CA ASN A 20 4.76 22.01 -2.04
C ASN A 20 3.42 21.24 -2.13
N LYS A 21 3.46 20.04 -2.71
CA LYS A 21 2.29 19.17 -2.92
C LYS A 21 2.04 18.24 -1.74
N ASN A 22 2.98 18.17 -0.80
CA ASN A 22 2.81 17.49 0.47
C ASN A 22 2.12 18.43 1.46
N VAL A 23 0.98 18.00 2.00
CA VAL A 23 0.19 18.78 2.96
C VAL A 23 -0.09 17.95 4.19
N LEU A 24 0.18 18.54 5.36
CA LEU A 24 -0.20 18.00 6.66
C LEU A 24 -1.48 18.68 7.14
N VAL A 25 -2.53 17.89 7.37
CA VAL A 25 -3.82 18.38 7.88
C VAL A 25 -4.02 17.87 9.31
N ILE A 26 -3.99 18.78 10.28
CA ILE A 26 -4.17 18.47 11.70
C ILE A 26 -5.58 18.89 12.13
N GLY A 27 -6.26 18.01 12.86
CA GLY A 27 -7.56 18.31 13.45
C GLY A 27 -8.10 17.16 14.29
N GLY A 28 -8.90 17.48 15.30
CA GLY A 28 -9.51 16.48 16.18
C GLY A 28 -10.48 15.54 15.47
N SER A 29 -11.00 14.55 16.20
CA SER A 29 -12.12 13.74 15.71
C SER A 29 -13.32 14.64 15.42
N GLY A 30 -14.07 14.35 14.35
CA GLY A 30 -15.24 15.16 13.96
C GLY A 30 -14.93 16.52 13.32
N SER A 31 -13.67 16.96 13.25
CA SER A 31 -13.30 18.28 12.68
C SER A 31 -13.48 18.41 11.16
N GLY A 32 -14.01 17.37 10.50
CA GLY A 32 -14.34 17.39 9.08
C GLY A 32 -13.16 17.26 8.12
N LYS A 33 -11.98 16.75 8.55
CA LYS A 33 -10.80 16.54 7.68
C LYS A 33 -11.15 15.87 6.35
N THR A 34 -11.90 14.77 6.39
CA THR A 34 -12.33 14.05 5.18
C THR A 34 -13.27 14.91 4.32
N ARG A 35 -14.25 15.58 4.94
CA ARG A 35 -15.26 16.38 4.24
C ARG A 35 -14.68 17.63 3.59
N PHE A 36 -13.80 18.33 4.28
CA PHE A 36 -13.29 19.64 3.86
C PHE A 36 -11.98 19.57 3.08
N TYR A 37 -11.19 18.50 3.23
CA TYR A 37 -9.91 18.39 2.54
C TYR A 37 -9.84 17.21 1.57
N VAL A 38 -10.10 15.99 2.03
CA VAL A 38 -9.93 14.78 1.20
C VAL A 38 -10.94 14.74 0.06
N LYS A 39 -12.24 14.84 0.36
CA LYS A 39 -13.29 14.78 -0.67
C LYS A 39 -13.13 15.87 -1.73
N PRO A 40 -12.92 17.16 -1.39
CA PRO A 40 -12.72 18.17 -2.43
C PRO A 40 -11.50 17.93 -3.31
N ASN A 41 -10.44 17.26 -2.82
CA ASN A 41 -9.30 16.88 -3.66
C ASN A 41 -9.60 15.69 -4.57
N LEU A 42 -10.40 14.71 -4.13
CA LEU A 42 -10.86 13.61 -4.99
C LEU A 42 -11.82 14.11 -6.08
N MET A 43 -12.75 15.00 -5.71
CA MET A 43 -13.75 15.56 -6.61
C MET A 43 -13.15 16.46 -7.72
N GLN A 44 -11.87 16.82 -7.62
CA GLN A 44 -11.20 17.52 -8.71
C GLN A 44 -10.85 16.62 -9.89
N MET A 45 -10.76 15.30 -9.68
CA MET A 45 -10.61 14.31 -10.74
C MET A 45 -9.47 14.63 -11.72
N HIS A 46 -8.32 15.07 -11.20
CA HIS A 46 -7.21 15.58 -12.00
C HIS A 46 -6.05 14.59 -12.17
N SER A 47 -6.04 13.48 -11.43
CA SER A 47 -4.97 12.48 -11.43
C SER A 47 -5.47 11.13 -10.92
N SER A 48 -4.62 10.10 -10.96
CA SER A 48 -4.84 8.86 -10.22
C SER A 48 -4.75 9.10 -8.71
N TYR A 49 -5.57 8.39 -7.94
CA TYR A 49 -5.64 8.52 -6.48
C TYR A 49 -5.36 7.19 -5.80
N CYS A 50 -4.53 7.22 -4.74
CA CYS A 50 -4.40 6.14 -3.78
C CYS A 50 -4.88 6.68 -2.43
N VAL A 51 -5.93 6.06 -1.86
CA VAL A 51 -6.63 6.58 -0.69
C VAL A 51 -6.70 5.50 0.37
N THR A 52 -6.25 5.82 1.58
CA THR A 52 -6.53 5.02 2.76
C THR A 52 -7.92 5.41 3.28
N ASP A 53 -8.84 4.44 3.31
CA ASP A 53 -10.23 4.65 3.76
C ASP A 53 -10.58 3.72 4.93
N PRO A 54 -10.09 4.00 6.16
CA PRO A 54 -10.32 3.13 7.31
C PRO A 54 -11.80 2.93 7.66
N LYS A 55 -12.67 3.87 7.28
CA LYS A 55 -14.12 3.81 7.55
C LYS A 55 -14.92 3.24 6.38
N GLY A 56 -14.30 3.07 5.21
CA GLY A 56 -14.98 2.62 4.00
C GLY A 56 -16.02 3.61 3.45
N THR A 57 -16.03 4.86 3.90
CA THR A 57 -17.07 5.84 3.51
C THR A 57 -16.70 6.57 2.23
N ILE A 58 -15.41 6.76 1.95
CA ILE A 58 -14.96 7.57 0.81
C ILE A 58 -15.39 6.94 -0.51
N VAL A 59 -15.22 5.63 -0.65
CA VAL A 59 -15.62 4.93 -1.88
C VAL A 59 -17.14 4.92 -2.07
N ILE A 60 -17.91 4.88 -0.99
CA ILE A 60 -19.38 4.96 -1.05
C ILE A 60 -19.82 6.36 -1.48
N GLU A 61 -19.18 7.40 -0.93
CA GLU A 61 -19.60 8.79 -1.10
C GLU A 61 -19.07 9.44 -2.38
N CYS A 62 -17.90 9.00 -2.86
CA CYS A 62 -17.23 9.59 -4.03
C CYS A 62 -17.01 8.59 -5.17
N GLY A 63 -17.13 7.28 -4.93
CA GLY A 63 -16.81 6.25 -5.93
C GLY A 63 -17.67 6.36 -7.17
N LYS A 64 -18.99 6.57 -7.04
CA LYS A 64 -19.86 6.67 -8.21
C LYS A 64 -19.49 7.85 -9.12
N MET A 65 -19.19 9.01 -8.53
CA MET A 65 -18.71 10.17 -9.27
C MET A 65 -17.41 9.88 -10.03
N LEU A 66 -16.46 9.19 -9.39
CA LEU A 66 -15.19 8.82 -10.03
C LEU A 66 -15.42 7.86 -11.20
N GLU A 67 -16.22 6.80 -10.99
CA GLU A 67 -16.58 5.82 -12.02
C GLU A 67 -17.24 6.50 -13.24
N ASP A 68 -18.20 7.40 -12.99
CA ASP A 68 -18.91 8.14 -14.04
C ASP A 68 -17.99 9.07 -14.84
N ASN A 69 -16.83 9.44 -14.28
CA ASN A 69 -15.79 10.23 -14.95
C ASN A 69 -14.63 9.37 -15.49
N GLY A 70 -14.86 8.07 -15.67
CA GLY A 70 -13.92 7.16 -16.34
C GLY A 70 -12.79 6.61 -15.47
N TYR A 71 -12.88 6.76 -14.14
CA TYR A 71 -11.91 6.15 -13.23
C TYR A 71 -12.15 4.66 -13.08
N GLU A 72 -11.08 3.88 -13.19
CA GLU A 72 -11.07 2.48 -12.76
C GLU A 72 -10.82 2.41 -11.26
N ILE A 73 -11.82 1.97 -10.50
CA ILE A 73 -11.75 1.90 -9.04
C ILE A 73 -11.25 0.51 -8.63
N LYS A 74 -10.11 0.47 -7.94
CA LYS A 74 -9.56 -0.74 -7.33
C LYS A 74 -9.64 -0.66 -5.80
N ILE A 75 -10.14 -1.72 -5.16
CA ILE A 75 -10.35 -1.76 -3.71
C ILE A 75 -9.59 -2.94 -3.10
N LEU A 76 -8.65 -2.64 -2.21
CA LEU A 76 -8.05 -3.61 -1.30
C LEU A 76 -8.70 -3.48 0.07
N ASN A 77 -9.58 -4.42 0.41
CA ASN A 77 -10.24 -4.49 1.71
C ASN A 77 -9.62 -5.63 2.53
N THR A 78 -8.98 -5.29 3.64
CA THR A 78 -8.31 -6.24 4.56
C THR A 78 -9.20 -6.66 5.73
N ILE A 79 -10.41 -6.10 5.86
CA ILE A 79 -11.40 -6.46 6.89
C ILE A 79 -12.43 -7.44 6.32
N ASN A 80 -12.99 -7.12 5.15
CA ASN A 80 -13.96 -7.96 4.47
C ASN A 80 -13.44 -8.36 3.09
N PHE A 81 -12.81 -9.53 3.02
CA PHE A 81 -12.23 -10.06 1.79
C PHE A 81 -13.25 -10.35 0.69
N LYS A 82 -14.55 -10.52 1.01
CA LYS A 82 -15.61 -10.66 -0.01
C LYS A 82 -15.84 -9.36 -0.79
N LYS A 83 -15.48 -8.21 -0.22
CA LYS A 83 -15.56 -6.88 -0.83
C LYS A 83 -14.18 -6.35 -1.24
N SER A 84 -13.23 -7.24 -1.48
CA SER A 84 -11.85 -6.93 -1.83
C SER A 84 -11.53 -7.48 -3.21
N MET A 85 -10.76 -6.73 -4.00
CA MET A 85 -10.18 -7.24 -5.24
C MET A 85 -9.00 -8.19 -4.99
N LYS A 86 -8.62 -8.36 -3.72
CA LYS A 86 -7.49 -9.17 -3.25
C LYS A 86 -6.16 -8.65 -3.81
N TYR A 87 -5.06 -9.18 -3.29
CA TYR A 87 -3.73 -8.80 -3.71
C TYR A 87 -2.81 -10.00 -3.56
N ASN A 88 -2.02 -10.28 -4.60
CA ASN A 88 -0.96 -11.26 -4.56
C ASN A 88 0.35 -10.58 -5.01
N PRO A 89 1.34 -10.38 -4.13
CA PRO A 89 2.58 -9.69 -4.48
C PRO A 89 3.42 -10.45 -5.50
N PHE A 90 3.34 -11.79 -5.53
CA PHE A 90 4.06 -12.61 -6.50
C PHE A 90 3.67 -12.29 -7.96
N ALA A 91 2.43 -11.83 -8.19
CA ALA A 91 1.98 -11.38 -9.50
C ALA A 91 2.75 -10.15 -10.03
N TYR A 92 3.46 -9.43 -9.16
CA TYR A 92 4.21 -8.21 -9.46
C TYR A 92 5.74 -8.39 -9.40
N LEU A 93 6.23 -9.57 -9.02
CA LEU A 93 7.66 -9.89 -9.07
C LEU A 93 8.10 -10.04 -10.53
N ARG A 94 9.18 -9.34 -10.92
CA ARG A 94 9.77 -9.41 -12.26
C ARG A 94 11.28 -9.68 -12.24
N SER A 95 11.90 -9.49 -11.09
CA SER A 95 13.35 -9.57 -10.92
C SER A 95 13.72 -9.93 -9.49
N GLU A 96 14.97 -10.34 -9.27
CA GLU A 96 15.53 -10.56 -7.93
C GLU A 96 15.45 -9.32 -7.05
N LYS A 97 15.59 -8.14 -7.64
CA LYS A 97 15.43 -6.87 -6.93
C LYS A 97 14.03 -6.73 -6.34
N ASP A 98 13.00 -7.24 -7.00
CA ASP A 98 11.62 -7.18 -6.49
C ASP A 98 11.39 -8.18 -5.35
N ILE A 99 12.06 -9.34 -5.39
CA ILE A 99 12.09 -10.29 -4.27
C ILE A 99 12.65 -9.60 -3.03
N LEU A 100 13.81 -8.95 -3.17
CA LEU A 100 14.43 -8.22 -2.05
C LEU A 100 13.54 -7.10 -1.51
N LYS A 101 12.82 -6.37 -2.37
CA LYS A 101 11.84 -5.35 -1.95
C LYS A 101 10.69 -5.98 -1.17
N LEU A 102 10.15 -7.12 -1.64
CA LEU A 102 9.06 -7.82 -0.95
C LEU A 102 9.50 -8.29 0.43
N VAL A 103 10.67 -8.94 0.52
CA VAL A 103 11.27 -9.38 1.80
C VAL A 103 11.44 -8.20 2.76
N GLN A 104 12.02 -7.10 2.29
CA GLN A 104 12.21 -5.90 3.12
C GLN A 104 10.87 -5.31 3.57
N THR A 105 9.86 -5.34 2.70
CA THR A 105 8.51 -4.86 3.04
C THR A 105 7.89 -5.71 4.13
N ILE A 106 8.00 -7.04 4.06
CA ILE A 106 7.47 -7.94 5.09
C ILE A 106 8.15 -7.63 6.44
N ILE A 107 9.49 -7.70 6.48
CA ILE A 107 10.27 -7.49 7.71
C ILE A 107 10.01 -6.10 8.32
N ALA A 108 9.95 -5.05 7.49
CA ALA A 108 9.70 -3.70 7.99
C ALA A 108 8.32 -3.53 8.63
N ASN A 109 7.33 -4.34 8.24
CA ASN A 109 5.96 -4.27 8.75
C ASN A 109 5.66 -5.31 9.85
N THR A 110 6.61 -6.20 10.16
CA THR A 110 6.49 -7.19 11.25
C THR A 110 7.40 -6.88 12.44
N LYS A 111 8.33 -5.93 12.32
CA LYS A 111 9.14 -5.43 13.44
C LYS A 111 8.26 -4.71 14.46
N GLY A 112 8.35 -5.11 15.73
CA GLY A 112 7.66 -4.43 16.83
C GLY A 112 8.19 -3.02 17.07
N GLU A 113 7.33 -2.11 17.54
CA GLU A 113 7.74 -0.77 17.95
C GLU A 113 8.63 -0.85 19.19
N GLY A 114 9.90 -0.44 19.08
CA GLY A 114 10.79 -0.24 20.22
C GLY A 114 12.05 -1.11 20.26
N GLU A 115 12.17 -2.11 19.38
CA GLU A 115 13.46 -2.80 19.23
C GLU A 115 14.43 -1.87 18.52
N LYS A 116 15.46 -1.41 19.24
CA LYS A 116 16.68 -0.84 18.66
C LYS A 116 17.40 -1.95 17.89
N ALA A 117 16.85 -2.32 16.76
CA ALA A 117 17.47 -3.23 15.82
C ALA A 117 18.59 -2.45 15.10
N GLY A 118 19.80 -2.49 15.67
CA GLY A 118 20.97 -2.71 14.81
C GLY A 118 20.71 -3.94 13.93
N GLU A 119 21.52 -4.21 12.91
CA GLU A 119 21.36 -5.43 12.10
C GLU A 119 21.63 -6.69 12.96
N ASP A 120 20.68 -7.06 13.79
CA ASP A 120 20.75 -8.23 14.66
C ASP A 120 20.76 -9.48 13.78
N PHE A 121 21.45 -10.50 14.26
CA PHE A 121 21.59 -11.79 13.60
C PHE A 121 20.23 -12.30 13.08
N TRP A 122 19.18 -12.17 13.90
CA TRP A 122 17.82 -12.59 13.57
C TRP A 122 17.24 -11.89 12.35
N VAL A 123 17.45 -10.58 12.20
CA VAL A 123 16.98 -9.82 11.03
C VAL A 123 17.72 -10.25 9.77
N LYS A 124 19.02 -10.56 9.87
CA LYS A 124 19.81 -11.07 8.72
C LYS A 124 19.38 -12.48 8.33
N ALA A 125 19.17 -13.36 9.32
CA ALA A 125 18.71 -14.71 9.12
C ALA A 125 17.30 -14.73 8.49
N GLU A 126 16.36 -13.96 9.03
CA GLU A 126 15.00 -13.81 8.50
C GLU A 126 15.03 -13.30 7.04
N LYS A 127 15.83 -12.26 6.77
CA LYS A 127 15.98 -11.73 5.40
C LYS A 127 16.52 -12.78 4.44
N LEU A 128 17.58 -13.50 4.82
CA LEU A 128 18.17 -14.55 4.00
C LEU A 128 17.15 -15.66 3.73
N TYR A 129 16.44 -16.09 4.78
CA TYR A 129 15.46 -17.16 4.73
C TYR A 129 14.27 -16.82 3.83
N TYR A 130 13.61 -15.67 4.02
CA TYR A 130 12.53 -15.25 3.13
C TYR A 130 13.00 -15.01 1.71
N THR A 131 14.23 -14.52 1.49
CA THR A 131 14.76 -14.37 0.13
C THR A 131 14.88 -15.72 -0.56
N ALA A 132 15.37 -16.74 0.15
CA ALA A 132 15.49 -18.10 -0.39
C ALA A 132 14.11 -18.70 -0.71
N LEU A 133 13.15 -18.64 0.22
CA LEU A 133 11.81 -19.21 0.01
C LEU A 133 11.04 -18.50 -1.11
N ILE A 134 10.98 -17.17 -1.07
CA ILE A 134 10.29 -16.38 -2.10
C ILE A 134 10.98 -16.55 -3.45
N GLY A 135 12.32 -16.64 -3.47
CA GLY A 135 13.08 -16.96 -4.68
C GLY A 135 12.70 -18.32 -5.25
N TYR A 136 12.66 -19.36 -4.41
CA TYR A 136 12.23 -20.69 -4.83
C TYR A 136 10.82 -20.69 -5.41
N ILE A 137 9.85 -20.08 -4.72
CA ILE A 137 8.46 -19.96 -5.22
C ILE A 137 8.43 -19.18 -6.53
N PHE A 138 9.21 -18.11 -6.65
CA PHE A 138 9.24 -17.29 -7.86
C PHE A 138 9.79 -18.03 -9.08
N TYR A 139 10.87 -18.81 -8.92
CA TYR A 139 11.55 -19.47 -10.02
C TYR A 139 10.97 -20.85 -10.34
N GLU A 140 10.64 -21.65 -9.33
CA GLU A 140 10.36 -23.09 -9.51
C GLU A 140 8.87 -23.45 -9.37
N ALA A 141 8.11 -22.74 -8.53
CA ALA A 141 6.72 -23.12 -8.28
C ALA A 141 5.81 -22.87 -9.52
N PRO A 142 4.75 -23.66 -9.71
CA PRO A 142 3.75 -23.38 -10.73
C PRO A 142 2.98 -22.09 -10.39
N LYS A 143 2.36 -21.47 -11.40
CA LYS A 143 1.79 -20.10 -11.30
C LYS A 143 0.75 -19.96 -10.18
N GLU A 144 -0.04 -21.00 -9.97
CA GLU A 144 -1.08 -21.13 -8.96
C GLU A 144 -0.52 -21.15 -7.53
N GLU A 145 0.70 -21.65 -7.34
CA GLU A 145 1.42 -21.72 -6.05
C GLU A 145 2.29 -20.49 -5.81
N LYS A 146 2.40 -19.56 -6.76
CA LYS A 146 3.11 -18.29 -6.56
C LYS A 146 2.26 -17.33 -5.73
N ASN A 147 2.11 -17.61 -4.44
CA ASN A 147 1.25 -16.85 -3.53
C ASN A 147 1.73 -16.96 -2.07
N PHE A 148 1.10 -16.19 -1.17
CA PHE A 148 1.47 -16.18 0.25
C PHE A 148 1.10 -17.45 1.02
N ALA A 149 0.07 -18.19 0.61
CA ALA A 149 -0.27 -19.45 1.28
C ALA A 149 0.88 -20.44 1.15
N THR A 150 1.42 -20.60 -0.06
CA THR A 150 2.60 -21.45 -0.30
C THR A 150 3.82 -20.99 0.49
N LEU A 151 4.05 -19.67 0.61
CA LEU A 151 5.13 -19.16 1.47
C LEU A 151 4.94 -19.57 2.93
N LEU A 152 3.73 -19.45 3.47
CA LEU A 152 3.41 -19.85 4.84
C LEU A 152 3.56 -21.36 5.01
N ASP A 153 3.05 -22.17 4.07
CA ASP A 153 3.18 -23.62 4.10
C ASP A 153 4.66 -24.06 4.14
N MET A 154 5.54 -23.39 3.38
CA MET A 154 6.98 -23.65 3.41
C MET A 154 7.64 -23.25 4.74
N ILE A 155 7.18 -22.16 5.35
CA ILE A 155 7.66 -21.72 6.67
C ILE A 155 7.25 -22.75 7.73
N ASP A 156 5.98 -23.15 7.74
CA ASP A 156 5.42 -24.11 8.70
C ASP A 156 6.07 -25.49 8.53
N ALA A 157 6.33 -25.93 7.29
CA ALA A 157 7.01 -27.19 7.00
C ALA A 157 8.49 -27.20 7.45
N SER A 158 9.07 -26.03 7.69
CA SER A 158 10.44 -25.88 8.17
C SER A 158 10.54 -25.84 9.70
N GLU A 159 9.41 -25.96 10.40
CA GLU A 159 9.38 -26.10 11.85
C GLU A 159 10.00 -27.45 12.26
N VAL A 160 11.11 -27.39 13.00
CA VAL A 160 11.76 -28.58 13.55
C VAL A 160 11.01 -28.99 14.81
N ARG A 161 10.42 -30.19 14.81
CA ARG A 161 9.88 -30.81 16.02
C ARG A 161 11.02 -31.43 16.81
N GLU A 162 11.24 -30.94 18.03
CA GLU A 162 12.12 -31.57 19.03
C GLU A 162 11.59 -32.92 19.51
#